data_AF-A0A2W5P0B6-F1
#
_entry.id   AF-A0A2W5P0B6-F1
#
_cell.length_a   1.000
_cell.length_b   1.000
_cell.length_c   1.000
_cell.angle_alpha   90.00
_cell.angle_beta   90.00
_cell.angle_gamma   90.00
#
_symmetry.space_group_name_H-M   'P 1'
#
loop_
_entity.id
_entity.type
_entity.pdbx_description
1 polymer ?
#
loop_
_entity_poly.entity_id
_entity_poly.type
_entity_poly.pdbx_seq_one_letter_code
_entity_poly.pdbx_strand_id
1 'polypeptide(L)'
;MSPGAYLQKRRVAAGLEVVEVAAALVAFGRPIRPITDSDILALEHRLFAAEENDPCLTPVEASLLRRIFAFDAAVYELLFLRHFAGAGCTLPEPHICRDCGCSWLDACRTSSGPCSWTSSSSDLCTGCLTDDQVQPTRQGEFA
;
A
#
# COMPACT_ATOMS: atom_id res chain seq x y z
N MET A 1 3.29 -10.31 -0.57
CA MET A 1 2.18 -9.34 -0.79
C MET A 1 1.92 -9.19 -2.29
N SER A 2 0.67 -9.02 -2.76
CA SER A 2 0.37 -8.74 -4.18
C SER A 2 0.35 -7.22 -4.47
N PRO A 3 0.44 -6.78 -5.74
CA PRO A 3 0.35 -5.35 -6.10
C PRO A 3 -0.93 -4.68 -5.60
N GLY A 4 -2.07 -5.32 -5.81
CA GLY A 4 -3.38 -4.83 -5.39
C GLY A 4 -3.51 -4.74 -3.87
N ALA A 5 -3.06 -5.77 -3.14
CA ALA A 5 -3.06 -5.74 -1.68
C ALA A 5 -2.16 -4.63 -1.11
N TYR A 6 -1.05 -4.33 -1.78
CA TYR A 6 -0.18 -3.23 -1.40
C TYR A 6 -0.86 -1.87 -1.59
N LEU A 7 -1.48 -1.61 -2.75
CA LEU A 7 -2.21 -0.35 -2.98
C LEU A 7 -3.38 -0.19 -2.01
N GLN A 8 -4.14 -1.25 -1.77
CA GLN A 8 -5.23 -1.25 -0.79
C GLN A 8 -4.74 -0.83 0.60
N LYS A 9 -3.65 -1.45 1.09
CA LYS A 9 -3.09 -1.13 2.41
C LYS A 9 -2.62 0.33 2.49
N ARG A 10 -1.97 0.86 1.45
CA ARG A 10 -1.52 2.26 1.43
C ARG A 10 -2.68 3.24 1.36
N ARG A 11 -3.74 2.92 0.60
CA ARG A 11 -4.97 3.71 0.57
C ARG A 11 -5.65 3.74 1.94
N VAL A 12 -5.84 2.58 2.57
CA VAL A 12 -6.45 2.48 3.90
C VAL A 12 -5.61 3.20 4.95
N ALA A 13 -4.27 3.10 4.89
CA ALA A 13 -3.38 3.84 5.78
C ALA A 13 -3.46 5.36 5.60
N ALA A 14 -3.85 5.84 4.40
CA ALA A 14 -4.15 7.24 4.15
C ALA A 14 -5.56 7.66 4.59
N GLY A 15 -6.37 6.72 5.09
CA GLY A 15 -7.74 6.97 5.54
C GLY A 15 -8.71 7.25 4.40
N LEU A 16 -8.45 6.72 3.20
CA LEU A 16 -9.24 6.97 2.01
C LEU A 16 -10.09 5.76 1.61
N GLU A 17 -11.33 6.01 1.22
CA GLU A 17 -12.19 5.05 0.54
C GLU A 17 -11.90 5.03 -0.97
N VAL A 18 -12.26 3.93 -1.65
CA VAL A 18 -12.01 3.79 -3.10
C VAL A 18 -12.73 4.88 -3.91
N VAL A 19 -13.97 5.21 -3.53
CA VAL A 19 -14.77 6.27 -4.17
C VAL A 19 -14.12 7.65 -4.05
N GLU A 20 -13.44 7.94 -2.93
CA GLU A 20 -12.75 9.21 -2.72
C GLU A 20 -11.52 9.31 -3.62
N VAL A 21 -10.77 8.21 -3.79
CA VAL A 21 -9.64 8.13 -4.72
C VAL A 21 -10.11 8.30 -6.16
N ALA A 22 -11.22 7.66 -6.53
CA ALA A 22 -11.81 7.78 -7.86
C ALA A 22 -12.22 9.22 -8.15
N ALA A 23 -12.98 9.85 -7.26
CA ALA A 23 -13.41 11.24 -7.41
C ALA A 23 -12.21 12.19 -7.53
N ALA A 24 -11.17 12.01 -6.71
CA ALA A 24 -9.99 12.85 -6.73
C ALA A 24 -9.18 12.70 -8.03
N LEU A 25 -9.04 11.49 -8.57
CA LEU A 25 -8.36 11.25 -9.84
C LEU A 25 -9.10 11.88 -11.03
N VAL A 26 -10.42 11.76 -11.07
CA VAL A 26 -11.24 12.37 -12.13
C VAL A 26 -11.14 13.90 -12.08
N ALA A 27 -11.14 14.48 -10.88
CA ALA A 27 -10.96 15.92 -10.68
C ALA A 27 -9.53 16.42 -11.00
N PHE A 28 -8.52 15.55 -10.88
CA PHE A 28 -7.13 15.90 -11.15
C PHE A 28 -6.86 16.11 -12.65
N GLY A 29 -7.48 15.31 -13.52
CA GLY A 29 -7.37 15.49 -14.96
C GLY A 29 -8.01 16.81 -15.37
N ARG A 30 -7.37 17.62 -16.22
CA ARG A 30 -8.04 18.78 -16.84
C ARG A 30 -9.07 18.25 -17.83
N PRO A 31 -10.36 18.14 -17.45
CA PRO A 31 -11.27 17.35 -18.24
C PRO A 31 -11.75 18.20 -19.41
N ILE A 32 -11.73 17.63 -20.62
CA ILE A 32 -12.15 18.32 -21.85
C ILE A 32 -13.69 18.40 -21.92
N ARG A 33 -14.39 17.65 -21.05
CA ARG A 33 -15.84 17.62 -20.89
C ARG A 33 -16.22 17.68 -19.40
N PRO A 34 -17.47 18.00 -19.05
CA PRO A 34 -17.94 17.89 -17.68
C PRO A 34 -17.72 16.49 -17.10
N ILE A 35 -17.32 16.45 -15.84
CA ILE A 35 -17.23 15.23 -15.03
C ILE A 35 -18.64 14.77 -14.70
N THR A 36 -18.90 13.48 -14.86
CA THR A 36 -20.19 12.85 -14.56
C THR A 36 -20.02 11.77 -13.49
N ASP A 37 -21.10 11.41 -12.81
CA ASP A 37 -21.09 10.31 -11.82
C ASP A 37 -20.65 8.98 -12.46
N SER A 38 -20.97 8.79 -13.74
CA SER A 38 -20.53 7.63 -14.52
C SER A 38 -18.99 7.53 -14.62
N ASP A 39 -18.28 8.65 -14.62
CA ASP A 39 -16.81 8.65 -14.69
C ASP A 39 -16.20 8.17 -13.37
N ILE A 40 -16.79 8.62 -12.26
CA ILE A 40 -16.37 8.24 -10.91
C ILE A 40 -16.63 6.75 -10.70
N LEU A 41 -17.84 6.27 -11.03
CA LEU A 41 -18.21 4.86 -10.92
C LEU A 41 -17.32 3.94 -11.77
N ALA A 42 -17.00 4.34 -13.00
CA ALA A 42 -16.11 3.57 -13.86
C ALA A 42 -14.70 3.45 -13.27
N LEU A 43 -14.18 4.55 -12.70
CA LEU A 43 -12.86 4.55 -12.08
C LEU A 43 -12.85 3.80 -10.75
N GLU A 44 -13.90 3.93 -9.94
CA GLU A 44 -14.10 3.15 -8.71
C GLU A 44 -14.06 1.65 -9.01
N HIS A 45 -14.83 1.19 -10.00
CA HIS A 45 -14.79 -0.21 -10.43
C HIS A 45 -13.39 -0.64 -10.87
N ARG A 46 -12.70 0.19 -11.66
CA ARG A 46 -11.32 -0.07 -12.10
C ARG A 46 -10.34 -0.21 -10.94
N LEU A 47 -10.50 0.61 -9.89
CA LEU A 47 -9.66 0.58 -8.69
C LEU A 47 -9.95 -0.64 -7.82
N PHE A 48 -11.21 -1.03 -7.63
CA PHE A 48 -11.55 -2.29 -6.94
C PHE A 48 -10.93 -3.50 -7.65
N ALA A 49 -11.12 -3.60 -8.97
CA ALA A 49 -10.50 -4.64 -9.78
C ALA A 49 -8.97 -4.67 -9.61
N ALA A 50 -8.32 -3.51 -9.54
CA ALA A 50 -6.88 -3.42 -9.32
C ALA A 50 -6.44 -3.94 -7.95
N GLU A 51 -7.19 -3.65 -6.88
CA GLU A 51 -6.90 -4.15 -5.53
C GLU A 51 -7.02 -5.69 -5.46
N GLU A 52 -7.92 -6.26 -6.26
CA GLU A 52 -8.08 -7.71 -6.42
C GLU A 52 -7.05 -8.34 -7.38
N ASN A 53 -6.25 -7.52 -8.07
CA ASN A 53 -5.27 -7.90 -9.11
C ASN A 53 -5.91 -8.34 -10.44
N ASP A 54 -7.16 -7.93 -10.73
CA ASP A 54 -7.92 -8.34 -11.91
C ASP A 54 -8.50 -7.14 -12.72
N PRO A 55 -7.73 -6.51 -13.63
CA PRO A 55 -6.28 -6.60 -13.76
C PRO A 55 -5.58 -5.59 -12.84
N CYS A 56 -4.32 -5.87 -12.50
CA CYS A 56 -3.43 -4.90 -11.83
C CYS A 56 -3.37 -3.56 -12.58
N LEU A 57 -3.12 -2.46 -11.87
CA LEU A 57 -2.74 -1.20 -12.54
C LEU A 57 -1.33 -1.34 -13.12
N THR A 58 -1.12 -0.85 -14.33
CA THR A 58 0.23 -0.66 -14.87
C THR A 58 1.01 0.31 -13.98
N PRO A 59 2.36 0.29 -13.98
CA PRO A 59 3.16 1.26 -13.24
C PRO A 59 2.81 2.72 -13.58
N VAL A 60 2.43 2.99 -14.84
CA VAL A 60 1.99 4.32 -15.28
C VAL A 60 0.66 4.70 -14.64
N GLU A 61 -0.35 3.83 -14.66
CA GLU A 61 -1.64 4.09 -13.99
C GLU A 61 -1.45 4.26 -12.47
N ALA A 62 -0.66 3.39 -11.83
CA ALA A 62 -0.37 3.48 -10.41
C ALA A 62 0.32 4.81 -10.07
N SER A 63 1.22 5.31 -10.93
CA SER A 63 1.88 6.61 -10.71
C SER A 63 0.91 7.78 -10.57
N LEU A 64 -0.29 7.70 -11.15
CA LEU A 64 -1.35 8.71 -10.99
C LEU A 64 -1.89 8.72 -9.56
N LEU A 65 -2.00 7.55 -8.90
CA LEU A 65 -2.46 7.43 -7.52
C LEU A 65 -1.55 8.13 -6.52
N ARG A 66 -0.25 8.29 -6.83
CA ARG A 66 0.72 9.00 -5.98
C ARG A 66 0.38 10.46 -5.75
N ARG A 67 -0.52 11.01 -6.57
CA ARG A 67 -1.04 12.38 -6.40
C ARG A 67 -2.15 12.47 -5.36
N ILE A 68 -2.75 11.33 -5.01
CA ILE A 68 -3.88 11.23 -4.09
C ILE A 68 -3.42 10.71 -2.73
N PHE A 69 -2.59 9.67 -2.71
CA PHE A 69 -2.01 9.13 -1.48
C PHE A 69 -0.57 8.65 -1.69
N ALA A 70 0.20 8.63 -0.61
CA ALA A 70 1.60 8.23 -0.64
C ALA A 70 1.77 6.70 -0.71
N PHE A 71 2.63 6.27 -1.63
CA PHE A 71 3.19 4.93 -1.66
C PHE A 71 4.55 4.94 -2.37
N ASP A 72 5.37 3.93 -2.07
CA ASP A 72 6.64 3.69 -2.74
C ASP A 72 6.40 3.05 -4.12
N ALA A 73 6.72 3.81 -5.17
CA ALA A 73 6.53 3.40 -6.57
C ALA A 73 7.44 2.23 -6.97
N ALA A 74 8.67 2.20 -6.45
CA ALA A 74 9.63 1.15 -6.78
C ALA A 74 9.18 -0.19 -6.17
N VAL A 75 8.61 -0.15 -4.96
CA VAL A 75 7.98 -1.33 -4.35
C VAL A 75 6.79 -1.79 -5.18
N TYR A 76 5.90 -0.89 -5.61
CA TYR A 76 4.77 -1.26 -6.46
C TYR A 76 5.23 -1.93 -7.76
N GLU A 77 6.20 -1.32 -8.46
CA GLU A 77 6.74 -1.85 -9.72
C GLU A 77 7.39 -3.23 -9.53
N LEU A 78 8.15 -3.41 -8.46
CA LEU A 78 8.73 -4.71 -8.13
C LEU A 78 7.65 -5.77 -7.87
N LEU A 79 6.61 -5.44 -7.10
CA LEU A 79 5.47 -6.33 -6.86
C LEU A 79 4.74 -6.66 -8.17
N PHE A 80 4.53 -5.67 -9.04
CA PHE A 80 3.90 -5.84 -10.34
C PHE A 80 4.70 -6.84 -11.20
N LEU A 81 6.01 -6.61 -11.37
CA LEU A 81 6.88 -7.51 -12.14
C LEU A 81 6.90 -8.93 -11.55
N ARG A 82 6.95 -9.07 -10.23
CA ARG A 82 6.87 -10.38 -9.55
C ARG A 82 5.55 -11.10 -9.83
N HIS A 83 4.43 -10.38 -9.79
CA HIS A 83 3.10 -10.94 -10.03
C HIS A 83 2.99 -11.56 -11.43
N PHE A 84 3.49 -10.85 -12.47
CA PHE A 84 3.47 -11.36 -13.85
C PHE A 84 4.51 -12.45 -14.12
N ALA A 85 5.67 -12.42 -13.45
CA ALA A 85 6.70 -13.45 -13.60
C ALA A 85 6.27 -14.82 -13.02
N GLY A 86 5.31 -14.85 -12.09
CA GLY A 86 4.75 -16.08 -11.53
C GLY A 86 5.74 -16.88 -10.69
N ALA A 87 5.53 -18.20 -10.59
CA ALA A 87 6.25 -19.10 -9.67
C ALA A 87 7.77 -19.20 -9.91
N GLY A 88 8.27 -18.76 -11.06
CA GLY A 88 9.70 -18.75 -11.39
C GLY A 88 10.41 -17.42 -11.13
N CYS A 89 9.75 -16.46 -10.48
CA CYS A 89 10.31 -15.13 -10.29
C CYS A 89 11.55 -15.14 -9.38
N THR A 90 12.67 -14.62 -9.89
CA THR A 90 13.95 -14.49 -9.17
C THR A 90 14.20 -13.09 -8.62
N LEU A 91 13.29 -12.16 -8.83
CA LEU A 91 13.40 -10.82 -8.27
C LEU A 91 13.43 -10.90 -6.73
N PRO A 92 14.00 -9.90 -6.02
CA PRO A 92 13.94 -9.86 -4.57
C PRO A 92 12.50 -9.62 -4.09
N GLU A 93 12.17 -10.11 -2.89
CA GLU A 93 10.94 -9.71 -2.21
C GLU A 93 11.18 -8.35 -1.54
N PRO A 94 10.32 -7.33 -1.78
CA PRO A 94 10.47 -6.05 -1.11
C PRO A 94 10.23 -6.20 0.39
N HIS A 95 10.96 -5.39 1.16
CA HIS A 95 10.74 -5.29 2.60
C HIS A 95 9.59 -4.31 2.89
N ILE A 96 8.41 -4.88 3.16
CA ILE A 96 7.14 -4.17 3.34
C ILE A 96 6.44 -4.66 4.60
N CYS A 97 5.83 -3.73 5.35
CA CYS A 97 5.07 -4.10 6.54
C CYS A 97 3.81 -4.88 6.12
N ARG A 98 3.61 -6.07 6.69
CA ARG A 98 2.46 -6.92 6.37
C ARG A 98 1.10 -6.27 6.66
N ASP A 99 1.05 -5.28 7.56
CA ASP A 99 -0.20 -4.66 8.01
C ASP A 99 -0.52 -3.37 7.25
N CYS A 100 0.34 -2.35 7.32
CA CYS A 100 0.11 -1.05 6.66
C CYS A 100 0.82 -0.87 5.31
N GLY A 101 1.62 -1.85 4.88
CA GLY A 101 2.35 -1.80 3.60
C GLY A 101 3.47 -0.75 3.54
N CYS A 102 3.88 -0.11 4.65
CA CYS A 102 4.99 0.86 4.59
C CYS A 102 6.30 0.19 4.15
N SER A 103 7.15 0.96 3.47
CA SER A 103 8.49 0.54 3.04
C SER A 103 9.57 1.43 3.66
N TRP A 104 10.83 1.15 3.34
CA TRP A 104 11.97 1.99 3.77
C TRP A 104 11.88 3.46 3.33
N LEU A 105 11.30 3.71 2.15
CA LEU A 105 11.19 5.05 1.57
C LEU A 105 9.81 5.69 1.82
N ASP A 106 8.91 4.98 2.48
CA ASP A 106 7.54 5.43 2.73
C ASP A 106 7.00 4.89 4.07
N ALA A 107 7.68 5.30 5.16
CA ALA A 107 7.28 4.98 6.53
C ALA A 107 5.86 5.51 6.84
N CYS A 108 5.04 4.72 7.53
CA CYS A 108 3.77 5.22 8.05
C CYS A 108 4.02 6.23 9.18
N ARG A 109 3.05 7.11 9.44
CA ARG A 109 3.13 8.12 10.50
C ARG A 109 2.34 7.68 11.71
N THR A 110 2.96 7.81 12.87
CA THR A 110 2.36 7.60 14.19
C THR A 110 2.35 8.92 14.96
N SER A 111 1.70 8.95 16.13
CA SER A 111 1.77 10.08 17.06
C SER A 111 3.21 10.42 17.49
N SER A 112 4.10 9.42 17.50
CA SER A 112 5.51 9.56 17.89
C SER A 112 6.44 9.89 16.71
N GLY A 113 5.92 10.05 15.50
CA GLY A 113 6.69 10.30 14.28
C GLY A 113 6.64 9.14 13.27
N PRO A 114 7.57 9.09 12.30
CA PRO A 114 7.62 8.00 11.32
C PRO A 114 7.91 6.66 12.01
N CYS A 115 7.27 5.59 11.56
CA CYS A 115 7.56 4.25 12.06
C CYS A 115 9.00 3.82 11.73
N SER A 116 9.49 2.84 12.46
CA SER A 116 10.71 2.08 12.16
C SER A 116 10.37 0.61 12.03
N TRP A 117 11.33 -0.24 11.68
CA TRP A 117 11.11 -1.69 11.68
C TRP A 117 11.25 -2.25 13.07
N THR A 118 10.41 -3.23 13.39
CA THR A 118 10.46 -3.88 14.69
C THR A 118 11.66 -4.82 14.77
N SER A 119 12.23 -4.98 15.96
CA SER A 119 13.27 -6.00 16.20
C SER A 119 12.67 -7.40 16.39
N SER A 120 11.39 -7.50 16.74
CA SER A 120 10.68 -8.75 17.02
C SER A 120 10.16 -9.45 15.76
N SER A 121 9.85 -8.71 14.70
CA SER A 121 9.34 -9.24 13.43
C SER A 121 9.86 -8.41 12.26
N SER A 122 10.50 -9.09 11.30
CA SER A 122 11.06 -8.44 10.12
C SER A 122 9.97 -7.85 9.23
N ASP A 123 8.77 -8.43 9.18
CA ASP A 123 7.66 -7.97 8.34
C ASP A 123 6.71 -6.99 9.05
N LEU A 124 7.07 -6.45 10.21
CA LEU A 124 6.29 -5.45 10.93
C LEU A 124 7.05 -4.13 11.13
N CYS A 125 6.29 -3.03 11.09
CA CYS A 125 6.76 -1.72 11.52
C CYS A 125 6.27 -1.40 12.93
N THR A 126 6.96 -0.51 13.63
CA THR A 126 6.62 -0.09 14.99
C THR A 126 5.28 0.63 15.10
N GLY A 127 4.76 1.16 13.99
CA GLY A 127 3.42 1.75 13.95
C GLY A 127 2.29 0.73 13.88
N CYS A 128 2.60 -0.53 13.58
CA CYS A 128 1.64 -1.64 13.54
C CYS A 128 1.85 -2.65 14.67
N LEU A 129 2.78 -2.39 15.61
CA LEU A 129 2.87 -3.18 16.83
C LEU A 129 1.59 -2.99 17.65
N THR A 130 0.86 -4.07 17.89
CA THR A 130 -0.21 -4.11 18.89
C THR A 130 0.36 -4.49 20.26
N ASP A 131 -0.33 -4.13 21.34
CA ASP A 131 0.12 -4.40 22.71
C ASP A 131 0.42 -5.89 23.00
N ASP A 132 -0.29 -6.82 22.33
CA ASP A 132 -0.03 -8.26 22.42
C ASP A 132 1.34 -8.68 21.84
N GLN A 133 1.89 -7.89 20.92
CA GLN A 133 3.19 -8.12 20.28
C GLN A 133 4.35 -7.41 21.01
N VAL A 134 4.05 -6.64 22.07
CA VAL A 134 5.03 -5.87 22.85
C VAL A 134 5.56 -6.67 24.04
N GLN A 135 5.05 -7.88 24.33
CA GLN A 135 5.50 -8.63 25.51
C GLN A 135 7.02 -8.83 25.50
N PRO A 136 7.76 -8.19 26.42
CA PRO A 136 9.16 -8.50 26.60
C PRO A 136 9.19 -9.90 27.19
N THR A 137 10.02 -10.77 26.63
CA THR A 137 10.43 -12.04 27.23
C THR A 137 11.03 -11.73 28.61
N ARG A 138 10.20 -11.64 29.65
CA ARG A 138 10.64 -11.71 31.05
C ARG A 138 10.70 -13.18 31.43
N GLN A 139 11.79 -13.83 31.02
CA GLN A 139 12.30 -15.07 31.59
C GLN A 139 13.83 -14.89 31.60
N GLY A 140 14.58 -15.01 32.68
CA GLY A 140 14.32 -15.43 34.05
C GLY A 140 15.68 -15.49 34.76
N GLU A 141 15.63 -15.47 36.10
CA GLU A 141 16.61 -16.10 37.00
C GLU A 141 18.04 -15.53 37.04
N PHE A 142 18.22 -14.51 37.89
CA PHE A 142 19.42 -14.47 38.73
C PHE A 142 19.20 -15.50 39.85
N ALA A 143 19.97 -16.58 39.81
CA ALA A 143 20.28 -17.42 40.96
C ALA A 143 21.63 -16.98 41.53
#